data_AF-A0A415G4Z6-F1
#
_entry.id   AF-A0A415G4Z6-F1
#
_cell.length_a   1.000
_cell.length_b   1.000
_cell.length_c   1.000
_cell.angle_alpha   90.00
_cell.angle_beta   90.00
_cell.angle_gamma   90.00
#
_symmetry.space_group_name_H-M   'P 1'
#
loop_
_entity.id
_entity.type
_entity.pdbx_description
1 polymer ?
#
loop_
_entity_poly.entity_id
_entity_poly.type
_entity_poly.pdbx_seq_one_letter_code
_entity_poly.pdbx_strand_id
1 'polypeptide(L)'
;MCINKDELSNRVAEIRNLKAMKEELDNQLKSLEFDVISFMKETEQSEYIGTDFKVTYKPQSRTTLDKKALQDILGDVLQSFEKVATYNVLRIR
;
A
#
# COMPACT_ATOMS: atom_id res chain seq x y z
N MET A 1 9.55 26.12 13.37
CA MET A 1 8.35 26.66 14.03
C MET A 1 7.76 25.56 14.90
N CYS A 2 7.75 25.74 16.22
CA CYS A 2 7.10 24.80 17.15
C CYS A 2 5.63 25.19 17.27
N ILE A 3 4.72 24.27 16.97
CA ILE A 3 3.29 24.49 17.15
C ILE A 3 2.92 24.34 18.64
N ASN A 4 1.89 25.06 19.08
CA ASN A 4 1.37 24.91 20.43
C ASN A 4 0.43 23.67 20.56
N LYS A 5 -0.02 23.36 21.77
CA LYS A 5 -0.87 22.18 22.03
C LYS A 5 -2.23 22.26 21.33
N ASP A 6 -2.81 23.46 21.23
CA ASP A 6 -4.11 23.66 20.60
C ASP A 6 -4.01 23.49 19.08
N GLU A 7 -2.97 24.04 18.46
CA GLU A 7 -2.64 23.83 17.06
C GLU A 7 -2.35 22.36 16.74
N LEU A 8 -1.64 21.64 17.62
CA LEU A 8 -1.42 20.20 17.49
C LEU A 8 -2.74 19.44 17.52
N SER A 9 -3.63 19.76 18.46
CA SER A 9 -4.96 19.14 18.57
C SER A 9 -5.78 19.35 17.29
N ASN A 10 -5.79 20.59 16.78
CA ASN A 10 -6.49 20.95 15.54
C ASN A 10 -5.93 20.19 14.34
N ARG A 11 -4.60 20.12 14.18
CA ARG A 11 -3.97 19.34 13.10
C ARG A 11 -4.27 17.85 13.21
N VAL A 12 -4.28 17.29 14.41
CA VAL A 12 -4.63 15.88 14.64
C VAL A 12 -6.09 15.61 14.22
N ALA A 13 -7.01 16.50 14.56
CA ALA A 13 -8.41 16.39 14.15
C ALA A 13 -8.56 16.47 12.62
N GLU A 14 -7.90 17.42 11.99
CA GLU A 14 -7.90 17.58 10.53
C GLU A 14 -7.32 16.33 9.83
N ILE A 15 -6.20 15.79 10.31
CA ILE A 15 -5.61 14.55 9.79
C ILE A 15 -6.58 13.38 9.87
N ARG A 16 -7.35 13.25 10.96
CA ARG A 16 -8.35 12.18 11.08
C ARG A 16 -9.47 12.34 10.06
N ASN A 17 -9.97 13.56 9.87
CA ASN A 17 -11.00 13.85 8.87
C ASN A 17 -10.50 13.53 7.46
N LEU A 18 -9.29 13.98 7.11
CA LEU A 18 -8.68 13.71 5.81
C LEU A 18 -8.46 12.20 5.58
N LYS A 19 -8.08 11.44 6.61
CA LYS A 19 -7.97 9.98 6.50
C LYS A 19 -9.31 9.32 6.21
N ALA A 20 -10.38 9.73 6.87
CA ALA A 20 -11.71 9.21 6.62
C ALA A 20 -12.19 9.50 5.19
N MET A 21 -12.00 10.75 4.73
CA MET A 21 -12.31 11.13 3.34
C MET A 21 -11.47 10.35 2.33
N LYS A 22 -10.19 10.15 2.61
CA LYS A 22 -9.31 9.34 1.76
C LYS A 22 -9.80 7.88 1.68
N GLU A 23 -10.20 7.29 2.80
CA GLU A 23 -10.71 5.91 2.82
C GLU A 23 -11.97 5.76 1.97
N GLU A 24 -12.89 6.73 2.05
CA GLU A 24 -14.07 6.76 1.19
C GLU A 24 -13.71 6.83 -0.30
N LEU A 25 -12.78 7.73 -0.66
CA LEU A 25 -12.30 7.87 -2.04
C LEU A 25 -11.58 6.61 -2.53
N ASP A 26 -10.75 5.99 -1.68
CA ASP A 26 -10.05 4.74 -1.98
C ASP A 26 -11.06 3.60 -2.22
N ASN A 27 -12.20 3.58 -1.50
CA ASN A 27 -13.25 2.60 -1.71
C ASN A 27 -14.00 2.82 -3.04
N GLN A 28 -14.31 4.07 -3.39
CA GLN A 28 -14.90 4.40 -4.69
C GLN A 28 -13.97 4.02 -5.84
N LEU A 29 -12.67 4.32 -5.72
CA LEU A 29 -11.65 3.97 -6.70
C LEU A 29 -11.56 2.45 -6.89
N LYS A 30 -11.51 1.68 -5.81
CA LYS A 30 -11.51 0.20 -5.87
C LYS A 30 -12.75 -0.36 -6.56
N SER A 31 -13.92 0.26 -6.37
CA SER A 31 -15.15 -0.15 -7.06
C SER A 31 -14.99 0.01 -8.58
N LEU A 32 -14.48 1.16 -9.03
CA LEU A 32 -14.25 1.42 -10.45
C LEU A 32 -13.16 0.50 -11.04
N GLU A 33 -12.07 0.27 -10.30
CA GLU A 33 -11.03 -0.69 -10.70
C GLU A 33 -11.58 -2.11 -10.84
N PHE A 34 -12.49 -2.51 -9.95
CA PHE A 34 -13.15 -3.81 -10.03
C PHE A 34 -14.00 -3.95 -11.30
N ASP A 35 -14.72 -2.90 -11.69
CA ASP A 35 -15.50 -2.88 -12.93
C ASP A 35 -14.58 -3.05 -14.16
N VAL A 36 -13.45 -2.34 -14.19
CA VAL A 36 -12.44 -2.47 -15.26
C VAL A 36 -11.84 -3.88 -15.29
N ILE A 37 -11.52 -4.47 -14.13
CA ILE A 37 -11.02 -5.84 -14.05
C ILE A 37 -12.07 -6.83 -14.56
N SER A 38 -13.34 -6.63 -14.21
CA SER A 38 -14.44 -7.49 -14.65
C SER A 38 -14.56 -7.47 -16.18
N PHE A 39 -14.51 -6.29 -16.79
CA PHE A 39 -14.46 -6.15 -18.25
C PHE A 39 -13.24 -6.88 -18.87
N MET A 40 -12.04 -6.71 -18.31
CA MET A 40 -10.83 -7.38 -18.83
C MET A 40 -10.92 -8.90 -18.70
N LYS A 41 -11.59 -9.42 -17.66
CA LYS A 41 -11.84 -10.85 -17.48
C LYS A 41 -12.87 -11.39 -18.48
N GLU A 42 -13.98 -10.69 -18.68
CA GLU A 42 -15.04 -11.09 -19.63
C GLU A 42 -14.54 -11.11 -21.08
N THR A 43 -13.65 -10.18 -21.42
CA THR A 43 -13.06 -10.08 -22.77
C THR A 43 -11.85 -11.00 -22.96
N GLU A 44 -11.33 -11.61 -21.89
CA GLU A 44 -10.12 -12.44 -21.88
C GLU A 44 -8.88 -11.72 -22.47
N GLN A 45 -8.89 -10.38 -22.47
CA GLN A 45 -7.82 -9.57 -23.03
C GLN A 45 -6.77 -9.24 -21.98
N SER A 46 -5.50 -9.36 -22.35
CA SER A 46 -4.39 -8.94 -21.49
C SER A 46 -4.05 -7.45 -21.61
N GLU A 47 -4.49 -6.82 -22.69
CA GLU A 47 -4.32 -5.39 -22.97
C GLU A 47 -5.55 -4.85 -23.71
N TYR A 48 -5.97 -3.64 -23.34
CA TYR A 48 -7.01 -2.87 -24.02
C TYR A 48 -6.46 -1.46 -24.28
N ILE A 49 -6.56 -0.98 -25.53
CA ILE A 49 -6.08 0.34 -25.94
C ILE A 49 -7.29 1.18 -26.35
N GLY A 50 -7.57 2.23 -25.57
CA GLY A 50 -8.58 3.24 -25.88
C GLY A 50 -8.01 4.42 -26.65
N THR A 51 -8.80 5.47 -26.81
CA THR A 51 -8.41 6.69 -27.54
C THR A 51 -7.28 7.45 -26.85
N ASP A 52 -7.31 7.52 -25.52
CA ASP A 52 -6.39 8.28 -24.67
C ASP A 52 -5.82 7.46 -23.50
N PHE A 53 -6.15 6.17 -23.40
CA PHE A 53 -5.73 5.31 -22.30
C PHE A 53 -5.32 3.90 -22.74
N LYS A 54 -4.59 3.22 -21.86
CA LYS A 54 -4.23 1.80 -22.01
C LYS A 54 -4.47 1.07 -20.69
N VAL A 55 -5.14 -0.07 -20.75
CA VAL A 55 -5.35 -0.98 -19.61
C VAL A 55 -4.58 -2.27 -19.87
N THR A 56 -3.92 -2.79 -18.84
CA THR A 56 -3.25 -4.10 -18.90
C THR A 56 -3.66 -4.93 -17.69
N TYR A 57 -4.08 -6.17 -17.93
CA TYR A 57 -4.42 -7.11 -16.86
C TYR A 57 -3.66 -8.42 -17.09
N LYS A 58 -2.52 -8.55 -16.40
CA LYS A 58 -1.60 -9.68 -16.56
C LYS A 58 -1.20 -10.24 -15.19
N PRO A 59 -0.98 -11.55 -15.07
CA PRO A 59 -0.45 -12.12 -13.84
C PRO A 59 0.92 -11.53 -13.53
N GLN A 60 1.14 -11.18 -12.27
CA GLN A 60 2.42 -10.71 -11.76
C GLN A 60 2.86 -11.57 -10.57
N SER A 61 4.13 -11.97 -10.58
CA SER A 61 4.74 -12.72 -9.48
C SER A 61 5.73 -11.85 -8.72
N ARG A 62 5.68 -11.89 -7.39
CA ARG A 62 6.68 -11.26 -6.51
C ARG A 62 7.36 -12.35 -5.69
N THR A 63 8.68 -12.42 -5.78
CA THR A 63 9.49 -13.26 -4.89
C THR A 63 9.79 -12.47 -3.62
N THR A 64 9.47 -13.05 -2.46
CA THR A 64 9.86 -12.52 -1.15
C THR A 64 10.70 -13.55 -0.43
N LEU A 65 11.67 -13.07 0.36
CA LEU A 65 12.56 -13.95 1.10
C LEU A 65 11.78 -14.60 2.25
N ASP A 66 11.77 -15.93 2.30
CA ASP A 66 11.21 -16.65 3.44
C ASP A 66 12.20 -16.61 4.61
N LYS A 67 12.02 -15.60 5.46
CA LYS A 67 12.85 -15.42 6.65
C LYS A 67 12.76 -16.60 7.62
N LYS A 68 11.62 -17.30 7.68
CA LYS A 68 11.46 -18.45 8.58
C LYS A 68 12.25 -19.64 8.07
N ALA A 69 12.11 -19.98 6.78
CA ALA A 69 12.90 -21.04 6.17
C ALA A 69 14.41 -20.79 6.28
N LEU A 70 14.84 -19.54 6.14
CA LEU A 70 16.24 -19.17 6.38
C LEU A 70 16.67 -19.29 7.84
N GLN A 71 15.79 -18.95 8.79
CA GLN A 71 16.06 -19.12 10.22
C GLN A 71 16.25 -20.60 10.58
N ASP A 72 15.49 -21.52 9.98
CA ASP A 72 15.61 -22.97 10.21
C ASP A 72 16.95 -23.53 9.71
N ILE A 73 17.53 -22.94 8.65
CA ILE A 73 18.80 -23.36 8.05
C ILE A 73 20.00 -22.70 8.75
N LEU A 74 19.91 -21.39 8.99
CA LEU A 74 21.05 -20.57 9.44
C LEU A 74 21.07 -20.34 10.95
N GLY A 75 19.97 -20.63 11.66
CA GLY A 75 19.85 -20.39 13.08
C GLY A 75 20.25 -18.96 13.46
N ASP A 76 21.05 -18.85 14.51
CA ASP A 76 21.47 -17.55 15.06
C ASP A 76 22.39 -16.75 14.11
N VAL A 77 23.01 -17.41 13.11
CA VAL A 77 23.88 -16.75 12.14
C VAL A 77 23.09 -15.82 11.22
N LEU A 78 21.77 -16.03 11.05
CA LEU A 78 20.93 -15.17 10.23
C LEU A 78 21.02 -13.69 10.64
N GLN A 79 21.12 -13.41 11.94
CA GLN A 79 21.18 -12.05 12.47
C GLN A 79 22.39 -11.25 11.94
N SER A 80 23.50 -11.92 11.63
CA SER A 80 24.70 -11.27 11.07
C SER A 80 24.49 -10.67 9.68
N PHE A 81 23.46 -11.14 8.96
CA PHE A 81 23.07 -10.64 7.64
C PHE A 81 21.98 -9.55 7.73
N GLU A 82 21.43 -9.31 8.91
CA GLU A 82 20.39 -8.32 9.11
C GLU A 82 20.97 -6.92 9.33
N LYS A 83 20.39 -5.93 8.65
CA LYS A 83 20.69 -4.52 8.91
C LYS A 83 19.53 -3.92 9.69
N VAL A 84 19.81 -3.47 10.91
CA VAL A 84 18.83 -2.79 11.75
C VAL A 84 18.88 -1.28 11.47
N ALA A 85 17.76 -0.73 10.99
CA ALA A 85 17.56 0.70 10.86
C ALA A 85 16.48 1.16 11.86
N THR A 86 16.80 2.18 12.67
CA THR A 86 15.87 2.75 13.65
C THR A 86 15.39 4.11 13.18
N TYR A 87 14.07 4.32 13.13
CA TYR A 87 13.44 5.58 12.75
C TYR A 87 12.15 5.80 13.53
N ASN A 88 11.81 7.07 13.78
CA ASN A 88 10.57 7.44 14.46
C ASN A 88 9.40 7.35 13.47
N VAL A 89 8.29 6.77 13.92
CA VAL A 89 7.04 6.71 13.15
C VAL A 89 5.95 7.54 13.82
N LEU A 90 5.26 8.37 13.04
CA LEU A 90 4.08 9.07 13.49
C LEU A 90 2.87 8.13 13.47
N ARG A 91 2.27 7.88 14.63
CA ARG A 91 1.01 7.12 14.75
C ARG A 91 -0.06 8.01 15.36
N ILE A 92 -1.09 8.30 14.58
CA ILE A 92 -2.29 9.02 15.00
C ILE A 92 -3.44 8.03 14.92
N ARG A 93 -3.95 7.63 16.11
CA ARG A 93 -5.17 6.83 16.28
C ARG A 93 -6.38 7.74 16.22
#